data_AF-A0A949H5I9-F1
#
_entry.id   AF-A0A949H5I9-F1
#
_cell.length_a   1.000
_cell.length_b   1.000
_cell.length_c   1.000
_cell.angle_alpha   90.00
_cell.angle_beta   90.00
_cell.angle_gamma   90.00
#
_symmetry.space_group_name_H-M   'P 1'
#
loop_
_entity.id
_entity.type
_entity.pdbx_description
1 polymer ?
#
loop_
_entity_poly.entity_id
_entity_poly.type
_entity_poly.pdbx_seq_one_letter_code
_entity_poly.pdbx_strand_id
1 'polypeptide(L)'
;MFGQRPKSAARINRLSALRPASVSLSALFIVLTGAAAAQPQDVQAGEPMLNGEELYQQRCSSCHESGSRSIPTRAMIARHSPEDILDILTTGFMAAVASFMTEDEKLTLARHLSSQTPPSPPAPSGTVQR
;
A
#
# COMPACT_ATOMS: atom_id res chain seq x y z
N MET A 1 47.84 -35.49 10.34
CA MET A 1 48.33 -34.20 10.84
C MET A 1 47.12 -33.37 11.28
N PHE A 2 47.15 -32.92 12.55
CA PHE A 2 46.33 -31.87 13.19
C PHE A 2 44.83 -31.82 12.85
N GLY A 3 43.90 -32.18 13.73
CA GLY A 3 43.62 -31.47 15.00
C GLY A 3 42.63 -30.33 14.72
N GLN A 4 41.58 -30.02 15.49
CA GLN A 4 41.32 -30.26 16.90
C GLN A 4 39.80 -30.14 17.18
N ARG A 5 39.30 -31.09 17.96
CA ARG A 5 38.40 -31.02 19.13
C ARG A 5 37.13 -30.13 19.09
N PRO A 6 35.93 -30.73 19.24
CA PRO A 6 34.73 -30.04 19.69
C PRO A 6 34.81 -29.74 21.21
N LYS A 7 34.25 -28.62 21.65
CA LYS A 7 34.00 -28.36 23.08
C LYS A 7 32.52 -28.33 23.36
N SER A 8 32.09 -29.46 23.92
CA SER A 8 30.85 -29.67 24.62
C SER A 8 30.59 -28.63 25.72
N ALA A 9 29.30 -28.34 25.88
CA ALA A 9 28.57 -28.27 27.15
C ALA A 9 29.15 -27.44 28.30
N ALA A 10 28.43 -26.37 28.64
CA ALA A 10 28.17 -26.00 30.03
C ALA A 10 26.84 -25.25 30.08
N ARG A 11 25.73 -25.91 30.42
CA ARG A 11 25.24 -26.20 31.79
C ARG A 11 24.38 -25.05 32.33
N ILE A 12 23.09 -25.18 32.03
CA ILE A 12 21.94 -24.97 32.92
C ILE A 12 22.20 -24.45 34.35
N ASN A 13 21.31 -23.52 34.71
CA ASN A 13 20.66 -23.38 36.00
C ASN A 13 21.32 -22.48 37.06
N ARG A 14 20.72 -21.30 37.28
CA ARG A 14 20.70 -20.66 38.60
C ARG A 14 19.25 -20.34 38.99
N LEU A 15 18.61 -21.33 39.60
CA LEU A 15 17.51 -21.13 40.54
C LEU A 15 18.07 -20.41 41.78
N SER A 16 17.60 -19.21 42.08
CA SER A 16 17.74 -18.48 43.35
C SER A 16 16.89 -17.21 43.22
N ALA A 17 16.04 -16.78 44.13
CA ALA A 17 15.61 -17.30 45.40
C ALA A 17 14.31 -16.53 45.75
N LEU A 18 13.37 -17.18 46.40
CA LEU A 18 12.19 -16.53 46.96
C LEU A 18 12.56 -15.68 48.20
N ARG A 19 11.96 -14.48 48.28
CA ARG A 19 11.52 -13.74 49.50
C ARG A 19 12.62 -13.22 50.46
N PRO A 20 12.48 -12.07 51.16
CA PRO A 20 11.25 -11.64 51.83
C PRO A 20 10.87 -10.15 51.72
N ALA A 21 9.60 -9.88 52.02
CA ALA A 21 9.10 -8.56 52.36
C ALA A 21 9.75 -8.08 53.67
N SER A 22 10.37 -6.90 53.64
CA SER A 22 10.81 -6.20 54.84
C SER A 22 10.14 -4.83 54.86
N VAL A 23 9.14 -4.74 55.74
CA VAL A 23 8.45 -3.52 56.14
C VAL A 23 9.49 -2.58 56.74
N SER A 24 9.70 -1.41 56.14
CA SER A 24 10.39 -0.30 56.79
C SER A 24 9.49 0.92 56.74
N LEU A 25 9.06 1.32 57.92
CA LEU A 25 8.16 2.41 58.23
C LEU A 25 9.00 3.70 58.24
N SER A 26 8.86 4.57 57.23
CA SER A 26 9.09 6.03 57.36
C SER A 26 8.65 6.82 56.13
N ALA A 27 7.64 7.66 56.37
CA ALA A 27 7.38 8.96 55.76
C ALA A 27 7.16 9.07 54.23
N LEU A 28 5.87 9.08 53.88
CA LEU A 28 5.22 10.16 53.13
C LEU A 28 5.92 10.60 51.82
N PHE A 29 5.64 9.88 50.72
CA PHE A 29 5.51 10.50 49.41
C PHE A 29 4.27 9.98 48.69
N ILE A 30 3.36 10.92 48.47
CA ILE A 30 2.16 10.87 47.65
C ILE A 30 2.54 10.39 46.23
N VAL A 31 1.74 9.50 45.66
CA VAL A 31 1.04 9.68 44.36
C VAL A 31 0.43 8.33 43.96
N LEU A 32 -0.90 8.30 43.99
CA LEU A 32 -1.76 7.28 43.44
C LEU A 32 -1.59 7.28 41.90
N THR A 33 -0.75 6.41 41.36
CA THR A 33 -0.64 6.18 39.91
C THR A 33 -1.03 4.74 39.60
N GLY A 34 -2.26 4.57 39.14
CA GLY A 34 -2.72 3.31 38.58
C GLY A 34 -1.88 2.97 37.35
N ALA A 35 -1.09 1.90 37.44
CA ALA A 35 -0.40 1.33 36.30
C ALA A 35 -1.44 0.64 35.39
N ALA A 36 -2.09 1.42 34.52
CA ALA A 36 -2.68 0.87 33.32
C ALA A 36 -1.54 0.29 32.49
N ALA A 37 -1.44 -1.04 32.43
CA ALA A 37 -0.54 -1.72 31.51
C ALA A 37 -0.96 -1.33 30.09
N ALA A 38 -0.25 -0.37 29.51
CA ALA A 38 -0.36 -0.05 28.10
C ALA A 38 0.05 -1.30 27.33
N GLN A 39 -0.92 -2.03 26.78
CA GLN A 39 -0.63 -3.07 25.81
C GLN A 39 0.06 -2.39 24.62
N PRO A 40 1.26 -2.83 24.21
CA PRO A 40 1.84 -2.36 22.97
C PRO A 40 0.85 -2.73 21.86
N GLN A 41 0.28 -1.72 21.23
CA GLN A 41 -0.51 -1.92 20.02
C GLN A 41 0.50 -2.30 18.96
N ASP A 42 0.52 -3.58 18.57
CA ASP A 42 1.20 -4.04 17.38
C ASP A 42 0.68 -3.18 16.23
N VAL A 43 1.50 -2.21 15.83
CA VAL A 43 1.28 -1.44 14.61
C VAL A 43 1.50 -2.47 13.51
N GLN A 44 0.42 -3.11 13.07
CA GLN A 44 0.43 -3.88 11.85
C GLN A 44 0.81 -2.88 10.77
N ALA A 45 2.10 -2.86 10.40
CA ALA A 45 2.58 -2.07 9.28
C ALA A 45 1.78 -2.55 8.08
N GLY A 46 0.78 -1.76 7.68
CA GLY A 46 -0.03 -2.06 6.52
C GLY A 46 0.89 -2.13 5.31
N GLU A 47 0.72 -3.16 4.50
CA GLU A 47 1.36 -3.22 3.18
C GLU A 47 1.12 -1.90 2.45
N PRO A 48 2.14 -1.36 1.74
CA PRO A 48 2.00 -0.11 1.03
C PRO A 48 0.83 -0.21 0.04
N MET A 49 -0.22 0.58 0.26
CA MET A 49 -1.37 0.61 -0.63
C MET A 49 -0.93 1.24 -1.95
N LEU A 50 -0.97 0.46 -3.04
CA LEU A 50 -0.72 0.98 -4.38
C LEU A 50 -1.74 2.09 -4.69
N ASN A 51 -1.24 3.27 -5.06
CA ASN A 51 -2.07 4.43 -5.36
C ASN A 51 -2.23 4.58 -6.88
N GLY A 52 -3.44 4.35 -7.39
CA GLY A 52 -3.72 4.43 -8.82
C GLY A 52 -3.54 5.83 -9.43
N GLU A 53 -3.76 6.89 -8.66
CA GLU A 53 -3.51 8.27 -9.13
C GLU A 53 -2.02 8.49 -9.32
N GLU A 54 -1.22 8.07 -8.33
CA GLU A 54 0.23 8.22 -8.42
C GLU A 54 0.81 7.42 -9.59
N LEU A 55 0.36 6.18 -9.79
CA LEU A 55 0.75 5.36 -10.95
C LEU A 55 0.38 6.05 -12.27
N TYR A 56 -0.82 6.63 -12.37
CA TYR A 56 -1.24 7.38 -13.55
C TYR A 56 -0.34 8.60 -13.78
N GLN A 57 -0.06 9.39 -12.74
CA GLN A 57 0.78 10.58 -12.86
C GLN A 57 2.22 10.25 -13.24
N GLN A 58 2.78 9.17 -12.71
CA GLN A 58 4.16 8.77 -12.99
C GLN A 58 4.32 8.14 -14.39
N ARG A 59 3.31 7.40 -14.87
CA ARG A 59 3.49 6.50 -16.03
C ARG A 59 2.66 6.89 -17.26
N CYS A 60 1.52 7.54 -17.06
CA CYS A 60 0.49 7.68 -18.10
C CYS A 60 0.24 9.14 -18.49
N SER A 61 0.30 10.06 -17.52
CA SER A 61 -0.10 11.46 -17.67
C SER A 61 0.62 12.19 -18.81
N SER A 62 1.90 11.88 -19.03
CA SER A 62 2.73 12.51 -20.06
C SER A 62 2.13 12.43 -21.47
N CYS A 63 1.32 11.40 -21.74
CA CYS A 63 0.66 11.19 -23.02
C CYS A 63 -0.87 11.30 -22.92
N HIS A 64 -1.46 10.84 -21.82
CA HIS A 64 -2.91 10.70 -21.69
C HIS A 64 -3.63 11.86 -21.00
N GLU A 65 -2.91 12.82 -20.40
CA GLU A 65 -3.55 13.95 -19.71
C GLU A 65 -4.26 14.88 -20.69
N SER A 66 -3.50 15.43 -21.65
CA SER A 66 -4.05 16.27 -22.73
C SER A 66 -4.51 15.44 -23.94
N GLY A 67 -3.95 14.24 -24.12
CA GLY A 67 -4.19 13.39 -25.28
C GLY A 67 -3.70 14.01 -26.60
N SER A 68 -3.92 13.28 -27.69
CA SER A 68 -3.70 13.76 -29.06
C SER A 68 -4.65 13.05 -30.02
N ARG A 69 -4.58 13.33 -31.33
CA ARG A 69 -5.45 12.68 -32.33
C ARG A 69 -5.43 11.14 -32.26
N SER A 70 -4.30 10.56 -31.86
CA SER A 70 -4.09 9.11 -31.78
C SER A 70 -3.92 8.59 -30.35
N ILE A 71 -3.94 9.48 -29.35
CA ILE A 71 -3.76 9.12 -27.94
C ILE A 71 -5.03 9.54 -27.20
N PRO A 72 -5.85 8.60 -26.72
CA PRO A 72 -7.08 8.94 -26.01
C PRO A 72 -6.75 9.70 -24.73
N THR A 73 -7.59 10.66 -24.35
CA THR A 73 -7.45 11.33 -23.04
C THR A 73 -7.82 10.38 -21.91
N ARG A 74 -7.39 10.70 -20.69
CA ARG A 74 -7.82 10.02 -19.46
C ARG A 74 -9.34 9.85 -19.37
N ALA A 75 -10.07 10.90 -19.73
CA ALA A 75 -11.53 10.93 -19.76
C ALA A 75 -12.15 9.97 -20.78
N MET A 76 -11.47 9.71 -21.90
CA MET A 76 -11.89 8.70 -22.87
C MET A 76 -11.57 7.30 -22.36
N ILE A 77 -10.40 7.09 -21.73
CA ILE A 77 -10.02 5.81 -21.13
C ILE A 77 -11.02 5.40 -20.04
N ALA A 78 -11.46 6.36 -19.20
CA ALA A 78 -12.42 6.12 -18.12
C ALA A 78 -13.81 5.61 -18.57
N ARG A 79 -14.08 5.56 -19.88
CA ARG A 79 -15.32 4.98 -20.43
C ARG A 79 -15.25 3.46 -20.59
N HIS A 80 -14.07 2.88 -20.46
CA HIS A 80 -13.85 1.44 -20.53
C HIS A 80 -14.00 0.78 -19.16
N SER A 81 -14.33 -0.51 -19.17
CA SER A 81 -14.34 -1.30 -17.94
C SER A 81 -12.92 -1.48 -17.38
N PRO A 82 -12.76 -1.76 -16.08
CA PRO A 82 -11.45 -2.11 -15.53
C PRO A 82 -10.80 -3.30 -16.28
N GLU A 83 -11.60 -4.28 -16.70
CA GLU A 83 -11.13 -5.47 -17.41
C GLU A 83 -10.60 -5.10 -18.80
N ASP A 84 -11.32 -4.26 -19.55
CA ASP A 84 -10.90 -3.79 -20.88
C ASP A 84 -9.59 -2.99 -20.79
N ILE A 85 -9.47 -2.14 -19.77
CA ILE A 85 -8.24 -1.34 -19.55
C ILE A 85 -7.07 -2.27 -19.22
N LEU A 86 -7.29 -3.30 -18.40
CA LEU A 86 -6.25 -4.26 -18.07
C LEU A 86 -5.80 -5.05 -19.31
N ASP A 87 -6.73 -5.50 -20.16
CA ASP A 87 -6.41 -6.20 -21.40
C ASP A 87 -5.56 -5.33 -22.35
N ILE A 88 -5.89 -4.04 -22.45
CA ILE A 88 -5.13 -3.07 -23.25
C ILE A 88 -3.70 -2.89 -22.71
N LEU A 89 -3.52 -2.86 -21.38
CA LEU A 89 -2.21 -2.71 -20.72
C LEU A 89 -1.38 -4.01 -20.73
N THR A 90 -2.00 -5.16 -20.93
CA THR A 90 -1.33 -6.47 -20.88
C THR A 90 -1.00 -7.01 -22.26
N THR A 91 -1.94 -6.92 -23.20
CA THR A 91 -1.83 -7.54 -24.53
C THR A 91 -2.14 -6.59 -25.69
N GLY A 92 -2.75 -5.44 -25.41
CA GLY A 92 -3.14 -4.46 -26.41
C GLY A 92 -2.03 -3.49 -26.84
N PHE A 93 -2.47 -2.39 -27.44
CA PHE A 93 -1.59 -1.35 -27.99
C PHE A 93 -0.74 -0.61 -26.93
N MET A 94 -1.10 -0.71 -25.64
CA MET A 94 -0.31 -0.16 -24.53
C MET A 94 0.58 -1.19 -23.83
N ALA A 95 0.59 -2.45 -24.26
CA ALA A 95 1.40 -3.49 -23.61
C ALA A 95 2.89 -3.16 -23.56
N ALA A 96 3.45 -2.59 -24.64
CA ALA A 96 4.84 -2.17 -24.67
C ALA A 96 5.13 -0.99 -23.74
N VAL A 97 4.18 -0.07 -23.58
CA VAL A 97 4.30 1.08 -22.67
C VAL A 97 4.16 0.64 -21.21
N ALA A 98 3.33 -0.37 -20.95
CA ALA A 98 3.11 -0.92 -19.60
C ALA A 98 4.03 -2.10 -19.27
N SER A 99 5.05 -2.39 -20.09
CA SER A 99 5.86 -3.62 -19.95
C SER A 99 6.71 -3.66 -18.67
N PHE A 100 7.00 -2.49 -18.09
CA PHE A 100 7.75 -2.34 -16.84
C PHE A 100 6.86 -2.34 -15.60
N MET A 101 5.53 -2.37 -15.77
CA MET A 101 4.59 -2.41 -14.66
C MET A 101 4.35 -3.86 -14.24
N THR A 102 4.26 -4.07 -12.93
CA THR A 102 3.78 -5.33 -12.35
C THR A 102 2.29 -5.53 -12.64
N GLU A 103 1.80 -6.76 -12.50
CA GLU A 103 0.39 -7.07 -12.71
C GLU A 103 -0.51 -6.32 -11.70
N ASP A 104 -0.09 -6.25 -10.43
CA ASP A 104 -0.83 -5.54 -9.39
C ASP A 104 -0.90 -4.03 -9.64
N GLU A 105 0.16 -3.42 -10.21
CA GLU A 105 0.14 -2.01 -10.62
C GLU A 105 -0.83 -1.80 -11.79
N LYS A 106 -0.85 -2.69 -12.79
CA LYS A 106 -1.77 -2.61 -13.93
C LYS A 106 -3.23 -2.74 -13.46
N LEU A 107 -3.52 -3.71 -12.60
CA LEU A 107 -4.86 -3.92 -12.05
C LEU A 107 -5.30 -2.77 -11.13
N THR A 108 -4.39 -2.20 -10.34
CA THR A 108 -4.66 -1.01 -9.53
C THR A 108 -4.97 0.19 -10.41
N LEU A 109 -4.17 0.41 -11.45
CA LEU A 109 -4.38 1.50 -12.40
C LEU A 109 -5.69 1.34 -13.18
N ALA A 110 -6.00 0.14 -13.66
CA ALA A 110 -7.22 -0.12 -14.42
C ALA A 110 -8.49 0.17 -13.61
N ARG A 111 -8.55 -0.31 -12.36
CA ARG A 111 -9.65 0.00 -11.43
C ARG A 111 -9.76 1.50 -11.16
N HIS A 112 -8.62 2.16 -10.92
CA HIS A 112 -8.59 3.61 -10.70
C HIS A 112 -9.10 4.41 -11.90
N LEU A 113 -8.70 4.03 -13.11
CA LEU A 113 -9.10 4.77 -14.32
C LEU A 113 -10.58 4.61 -14.63
N SER A 114 -11.14 3.41 -14.44
CA SER A 114 -12.56 3.11 -14.67
C SER A 114 -13.51 3.74 -13.65
N SER A 115 -13.03 4.06 -12.43
CA SER A 115 -13.86 4.65 -11.37
C SER A 115 -14.04 6.16 -11.52
N GLN A 116 -13.30 6.80 -12.45
CA GLN A 116 -13.46 8.20 -12.75
C GLN A 116 -14.71 8.42 -13.59
N THR A 117 -15.63 9.24 -13.11
CA THR A 117 -16.81 9.64 -13.88
C THR A 117 -16.35 10.29 -15.20
N PRO A 118 -16.64 9.68 -16.37
CA PRO A 118 -16.34 10.33 -17.65
C PRO A 118 -17.13 11.63 -17.75
N PRO A 119 -16.59 12.67 -18.42
CA PRO A 119 -17.33 13.92 -18.61
C PRO A 119 -18.64 13.62 -19.33
N SER A 120 -19.74 14.16 -18.79
CA SER A 120 -21.06 14.06 -19.42
C SER A 120 -20.96 14.44 -20.90
N PRO A 121 -21.60 13.69 -21.81
CA PRO A 121 -21.64 14.08 -23.22
C PRO A 121 -22.19 15.52 -23.30
N PRO A 122 -21.65 16.39 -24.17
CA PRO A 122 -22.22 17.70 -24.37
C PRO A 122 -23.71 17.54 -24.73
N ALA A 123 -24.57 18.31 -24.05
CA ALA A 123 -26.00 18.29 -24.34
C ALA A 123 -26.20 18.51 -25.85
N PRO A 124 -27.15 17.79 -26.50
CA PRO A 124 -27.39 17.99 -27.92
C PRO A 124 -27.73 19.46 -28.15
N SER A 125 -26.85 20.16 -28.87
CA SER A 125 -27.10 21.53 -29.32
C SER A 125 -28.11 21.45 -30.47
N GLY A 126 -29.36 21.18 -30.09
CA GLY A 126 -30.48 21.03 -30.99
C GLY A 126 -30.97 22.39 -31.45
N THR A 127 -30.35 22.94 -32.49
CA THR A 127 -31.05 23.81 -33.44
C THR A 127 -31.13 23.05 -34.76
N VAL A 128 -32.14 22.19 -34.89
CA VAL A 128 -32.63 21.76 -36.20
C VAL A 128 -33.25 23.00 -36.83
N GLN A 129 -32.49 23.68 -37.70
CA GLN A 129 -33.02 24.73 -38.55
C GLN A 129 -33.61 24.05 -39.79
N ARG A 130 -34.93 24.21 -39.95
CA ARG A 130 -35.77 23.57 -40.96
C ARG A 130 -35.78 24.37 -42.25
#